data_AF-A0A356QC62-F1
#
_entry.id   AF-A0A356QC62-F1
#
_cell.length_a   1.000
_cell.length_b   1.000
_cell.length_c   1.000
_cell.angle_alpha   90.00
_cell.angle_beta   90.00
_cell.angle_gamma   90.00
#
_symmetry.space_group_name_H-M   'P 1'
#
loop_
_entity.id
_entity.type
_entity.pdbx_description
1 polymer ?
#
loop_
_entity_poly.entity_id
_entity_poly.type
_entity_poly.pdbx_seq_one_letter_code
_entity_poly.pdbx_strand_id
1 'polypeptide(L)'
;LAAIAPLLGLLGTVTGMIVTFQAITVFGTGDPQLMAGGISQALVTTVLGLVTAVPLLFAQTALSSRSRFITQVIEGEASATLADHLEAQSTLSGQTVN
;
A
#
# COMPACT_ATOMS: atom_id res chain seq x y z
N LEU A 1 -1.15 -1.91 4.87
CA LEU A 1 -2.49 -1.30 5.07
C LEU A 1 -3.01 -0.61 3.80
N ALA A 2 -2.23 0.24 3.11
CA ALA A 2 -2.66 0.91 1.88
C ALA A 2 -3.14 -0.01 0.74
N ALA A 3 -2.61 -1.24 0.63
CA ALA A 3 -3.05 -2.23 -0.36
C ALA A 3 -4.43 -2.87 -0.05
N ILE A 4 -4.89 -2.80 1.20
CA ILE A 4 -6.15 -3.45 1.63
C ILE A 4 -7.36 -2.53 1.38
N ALA A 5 -7.18 -1.20 1.41
CA ALA A 5 -8.26 -0.23 1.24
C ALA A 5 -8.95 -0.30 -0.16
N PRO A 6 -8.23 -0.41 -1.29
CA PRO A 6 -8.85 -0.61 -2.60
C PRO A 6 -9.61 -1.95 -2.71
N LEU A 7 -9.08 -3.01 -2.08
CA LEU A 7 -9.72 -4.33 -2.07
C LEU A 7 -11.04 -4.32 -1.29
N LEU A 8 -11.15 -3.52 -0.22
CA LEU A 8 -12.41 -3.31 0.51
C LEU A 8 -13.44 -2.50 -0.32
N GLY A 9 -13.01 -1.53 -1.13
CA GLY A 9 -13.89 -0.81 -2.05
C GLY A 9 -14.46 -1.73 -3.15
N LEU A 10 -13.63 -2.62 -3.68
CA LEU A 10 -14.05 -3.66 -4.64
C LEU A 10 -14.99 -4.70 -4.00
N LEU A 11 -14.79 -5.05 -2.73
CA LEU A 11 -15.73 -5.90 -2.00
C LEU A 11 -17.12 -5.25 -1.93
N GLY A 12 -17.18 -3.95 -1.65
CA GLY A 12 -18.44 -3.18 -1.61
C GLY A 12 -19.21 -3.17 -2.93
N THR A 13 -18.51 -3.09 -4.07
CA THR A 13 -19.18 -3.19 -5.39
C THR A 13 -19.79 -4.56 -5.61
N VAL A 14 -19.06 -5.63 -5.30
CA VAL A 14 -19.55 -7.01 -5.42
C VAL A 14 -20.77 -7.21 -4.53
N THR A 15 -20.72 -6.74 -3.27
CA THR A 15 -21.86 -6.84 -2.36
C THR A 15 -23.09 -6.06 -2.86
N GLY A 16 -22.94 -4.82 -3.32
CA GLY A 16 -24.08 -4.04 -3.82
C GLY A 16 -24.66 -4.58 -5.14
N MET A 17 -23.82 -5.16 -6.00
CA MET A 17 -24.29 -5.87 -7.20
C MET A 17 -25.04 -7.17 -6.85
N ILE A 18 -24.62 -7.90 -5.80
CA ILE A 18 -25.37 -9.07 -5.29
C ILE A 18 -26.75 -8.66 -4.80
N VAL A 19 -26.87 -7.57 -4.04
CA VAL A 19 -28.17 -7.05 -3.58
C VAL A 19 -29.06 -6.64 -4.76
N THR A 20 -28.48 -6.00 -5.76
CA THR A 20 -29.19 -5.62 -7.00
C THR A 20 -29.72 -6.86 -7.73
N PHE A 21 -28.89 -7.91 -7.89
CA PHE A 21 -29.32 -9.16 -8.51
C PHE A 21 -30.40 -9.89 -7.72
N GLN A 22 -30.35 -9.84 -6.38
CA GLN A 22 -31.40 -10.38 -5.52
C GLN A 22 -32.72 -9.60 -5.67
N ALA A 23 -32.67 -8.28 -5.83
CA ALA A 23 -33.86 -7.48 -6.09
C ALA A 23 -34.53 -7.86 -7.42
N ILE A 24 -33.73 -8.16 -8.46
CA ILE A 24 -34.24 -8.63 -9.76
C ILE A 24 -34.93 -10.00 -9.64
N THR A 25 -34.37 -10.93 -8.86
CA THR A 25 -34.97 -12.26 -8.70
C THR A 25 -36.24 -12.26 -7.85
N VAL A 26 -36.36 -11.35 -6.88
CA VAL A 26 -37.54 -11.26 -6.00
C VAL A 26 -38.68 -10.46 -6.62
N PHE A 27 -38.39 -9.34 -7.30
CA PHE A 27 -39.41 -8.44 -7.85
C PHE A 27 -39.59 -8.55 -9.37
N GLY A 28 -38.82 -9.39 -10.07
CA GLY A 28 -38.73 -9.36 -11.53
C GLY A 28 -38.15 -8.02 -12.01
N THR A 29 -38.40 -7.61 -13.25
CA THR A 29 -38.08 -6.24 -13.74
C THR A 29 -38.93 -5.13 -13.08
N GLY A 30 -39.56 -5.41 -11.94
CA GLY A 30 -40.75 -4.74 -11.42
C GLY A 30 -40.55 -3.34 -10.84
N ASP A 31 -39.33 -2.92 -10.47
CA ASP A 31 -39.11 -1.52 -10.09
C ASP A 31 -37.67 -1.04 -10.37
N PRO A 32 -37.45 -0.26 -11.44
CA PRO A 32 -36.15 0.32 -11.79
C PRO A 32 -35.52 1.17 -10.68
N GLN A 33 -36.33 1.75 -9.77
CA GLN A 33 -35.80 2.56 -8.66
C GLN A 33 -35.02 1.73 -7.65
N LEU A 34 -35.52 0.52 -7.32
CA LEU A 34 -34.85 -0.39 -6.40
C LEU A 34 -33.52 -0.88 -6.96
N MET A 35 -33.46 -1.17 -8.27
CA MET A 35 -32.24 -1.55 -8.97
C MET A 35 -31.22 -0.40 -9.00
N ALA A 36 -31.66 0.82 -9.32
CA ALA A 36 -30.81 2.01 -9.33
C ALA A 36 -30.22 2.29 -7.94
N GLY A 37 -30.99 2.03 -6.87
CA GLY A 37 -30.53 2.15 -5.48
C GLY A 37 -29.36 1.21 -5.16
N GLY A 38 -29.46 -0.07 -5.51
CA GLY A 38 -28.40 -1.06 -5.26
C GLY A 38 -27.10 -0.76 -6.03
N ILE A 39 -27.21 -0.33 -7.28
CA ILE A 39 -26.06 0.07 -8.11
C ILE A 39 -25.42 1.35 -7.55
N SER A 40 -26.23 2.34 -7.16
CA SER A 40 -25.75 3.58 -6.55
C SER A 40 -24.97 3.29 -5.26
N GLN A 41 -25.48 2.40 -4.41
CA GLN A 41 -24.84 2.02 -3.16
C GLN A 41 -23.47 1.32 -3.40
N ALA A 42 -23.38 0.46 -4.41
CA ALA A 42 -22.11 -0.13 -4.86
C ALA A 42 -21.09 0.92 -5.32
N LEU A 43 -21.53 1.92 -6.09
CA LEU A 43 -20.65 2.99 -6.57
C LEU A 43 -20.17 3.89 -5.42
N VAL A 44 -21.04 4.23 -4.47
CA VAL A 44 -20.68 5.05 -3.29
C VAL A 44 -19.64 4.37 -2.42
N THR A 45 -19.75 3.06 -2.18
CA THR A 45 -18.75 2.32 -1.39
C THR A 45 -17.38 2.24 -2.08
N THR A 46 -17.36 2.19 -3.42
CA THR A 46 -16.13 2.29 -4.21
C THR A 46 -15.45 3.65 -4.00
N VAL A 47 -16.23 4.73 -4.12
CA VAL A 47 -15.71 6.09 -3.97
C VAL A 47 -15.15 6.29 -2.56
N LEU A 48 -15.84 5.82 -1.52
CA LEU A 48 -15.33 5.87 -0.15
C LEU A 48 -14.02 5.06 0.03
N GLY A 49 -13.92 3.89 -0.59
CA GLY A 49 -12.69 3.10 -0.61
C GLY A 49 -11.53 3.82 -1.31
N LEU A 50 -11.79 4.52 -2.41
CA LEU A 50 -10.78 5.28 -3.15
C LEU A 50 -10.37 6.56 -2.42
N VAL A 51 -11.33 7.30 -1.85
CA VAL A 51 -11.10 8.52 -1.08
C VAL A 51 -10.23 8.24 0.16
N THR A 52 -10.37 7.06 0.77
CA THR A 52 -9.51 6.65 1.90
C THR A 52 -8.18 6.05 1.45
N ALA A 53 -8.12 5.34 0.31
CA ALA A 53 -6.90 4.73 -0.20
C ALA A 53 -5.86 5.74 -0.71
N VAL A 54 -6.29 6.80 -1.40
CA VAL A 54 -5.37 7.79 -2.02
C VAL A 54 -4.52 8.54 -0.97
N PRO A 55 -5.09 9.12 0.11
CA PRO A 55 -4.30 9.75 1.17
C PRO A 55 -3.39 8.77 1.89
N LEU A 56 -3.86 7.53 2.10
CA LEU A 56 -3.11 6.49 2.80
C LEU A 56 -1.88 6.04 2.00
N LEU A 57 -1.99 5.96 0.67
CA LEU A 57 -0.85 5.70 -0.22
C LEU A 57 0.18 6.82 -0.12
N PHE A 58 -0.26 8.08 -0.10
CA PHE A 58 0.62 9.23 0.04
C PHE A 58 1.35 9.27 1.40
N ALA A 59 0.64 8.91 2.48
CA ALA A 59 1.23 8.77 3.81
C ALA A 59 2.25 7.62 3.86
N GLN A 60 1.94 6.48 3.23
CA GLN A 60 2.81 5.30 3.19
C GLN A 60 4.11 5.59 2.43
N THR A 61 4.05 6.28 1.29
CA THR A 61 5.26 6.66 0.52
C THR A 61 6.12 7.64 1.30
N ALA A 62 5.53 8.64 1.97
CA ALA A 62 6.27 9.57 2.82
C ALA A 62 6.97 8.87 3.99
N LEU A 63 6.28 7.95 4.68
CA LEU A 63 6.84 7.21 5.80
C LEU A 63 7.92 6.21 5.34
N SER A 64 7.71 5.54 4.21
CA SER A 64 8.67 4.61 3.62
C SER A 64 9.94 5.33 3.15
N SER A 65 9.81 6.55 2.62
CA SER A 65 10.94 7.41 2.27
C SER A 65 11.79 7.76 3.51
N ARG A 66 11.14 8.15 4.62
CA ARG A 66 11.85 8.37 5.90
C ARG A 66 12.55 7.12 6.42
N SER A 67 11.89 5.96 6.36
CA SER A 67 12.49 4.70 6.79
C SER A 67 13.75 4.37 6.00
N ARG A 68 13.70 4.52 4.68
CA ARG A 68 14.86 4.28 3.80
C ARG A 68 15.99 5.26 4.09
N PHE A 69 15.67 6.53 4.33
CA PHE A 69 16.68 7.53 4.69
C PHE A 69 17.44 7.13 5.95
N ILE A 70 16.73 6.69 7.00
CA ILE A 70 17.37 6.24 8.25
C ILE A 70 18.22 4.99 8.00
N THR A 71 17.72 4.02 7.23
CA THR A 71 18.48 2.81 6.88
C THR A 71 19.75 3.14 6.10
N GLN A 72 19.67 4.06 5.12
CA GLN A 72 20.83 4.49 4.34
C GLN A 72 21.90 5.20 5.17
N VAL A 73 21.50 5.99 6.17
CA VAL A 73 22.47 6.64 7.08
C VAL A 73 23.22 5.57 7.89
N ILE A 74 22.50 4.58 8.42
CA ILE A 74 23.11 3.50 9.21
C ILE A 74 24.02 2.63 8.35
N GLU A 75 23.60 2.26 7.14
CA GLU A 75 24.42 1.49 6.20
C GLU A 75 25.67 2.27 5.75
N GLY A 76 25.56 3.58 5.58
CA GLY A 76 26.68 4.45 5.22
C GLY A 76 27.79 4.46 6.27
N GLU A 77 27.43 4.66 7.54
CA GLU A 77 28.42 4.66 8.63
C GLU A 77 29.01 3.27 8.91
N ALA A 78 28.20 2.21 8.79
CA ALA A 78 28.67 0.84 8.94
C ALA A 78 29.70 0.48 7.86
N SER A 79 29.46 0.88 6.60
CA SER A 79 30.39 0.65 5.48
C SER A 79 31.69 1.42 5.65
N ALA A 80 31.61 2.69 6.07
CA ALA A 80 32.80 3.52 6.32
C ALA A 80 33.68 2.93 7.43
N THR A 81 33.09 2.49 8.53
CA THR A 81 33.83 1.86 9.64
C THR A 81 34.48 0.55 9.22
N LEU A 82 33.82 -0.24 8.37
CA LEU A 82 34.36 -1.49 7.85
C LEU A 82 35.56 -1.24 6.93
N ALA A 83 35.49 -0.20 6.09
CA ALA A 83 36.57 0.20 5.19
C ALA A 83 37.81 0.64 5.99
N ASP A 84 37.64 1.46 7.03
CA ASP A 84 38.73 1.90 7.90
C ASP A 84 39.44 0.70 8.58
N HIS A 85 38.70 -0.32 8.99
CA HIS A 85 39.28 -1.53 9.60
C HIS A 85 40.05 -2.39 8.57
N LEU A 86 39.59 -2.44 7.32
CA LEU A 86 40.29 -3.14 6.24
C LEU A 86 41.57 -2.41 5.82
N GLU A 87 41.56 -1.07 5.81
CA GLU A 87 42.76 -0.24 5.56
C GLU A 87 43.77 -0.31 6.73
N ALA A 88 43.30 -0.35 7.97
CA ALA A 88 44.15 -0.53 9.13
C ALA A 88 44.86 -1.91 9.14
N GLN A 89 44.20 -2.97 8.64
CA GLN A 89 44.85 -4.28 8.49
C GLN A 89 45.78 -4.36 7.28
N SER A 90 45.45 -3.71 6.16
CA SER A 90 46.31 -3.72 4.97
C SER A 90 47.64 -2.99 5.20
N THR A 91 47.61 -1.89 5.95
CA THR A 91 48.82 -1.14 6.35
C THR A 91 49.72 -1.92 7.30
N LEU A 92 49.16 -2.69 8.25
CA LEU A 92 49.92 -3.58 9.12
C LEU A 92 50.57 -4.76 8.37
N SER A 93 49.93 -5.27 7.31
CA SER A 93 50.48 -6.33 6.46
C SER A 93 51.57 -5.84 5.49
N GLY A 94 51.62 -4.56 5.17
CA GLY A 94 52.67 -3.96 4.33
C GLY A 94 53.99 -3.71 5.06
N GLN A 95 53.95 -3.63 6.40
CA GLN A 95 55.11 -3.33 7.24
C GLN A 95 55.91 -4.58 7.64
N THR A 96 55.40 -5.79 7.39
CA THR A 96 56.07 -7.07 7.65
C THR A 96 56.81 -7.66 6.44
N VAL A 97 56.80 -6.99 5.28
CA VAL A 97 57.44 -7.48 4.03
C VAL A 97 58.63 -6.61 3.59
N ASN A 98 59.15 -5.73 4.47
CA ASN A 98 60.40 -4.99 4.25
C ASN A 98 61.42 -5.33 5.33
#